data_AF-F8JT11-F1
#
_entry.id   AF-F8JT11-F1
#
_cell.length_a   1.000
_cell.length_b   1.000
_cell.length_c   1.000
_cell.angle_alpha   90.00
_cell.angle_beta   90.00
_cell.angle_gamma   90.00
#
_symmetry.space_group_name_H-M   'P 1'
#
loop_
_entity.id
_entity.type
_entity.pdbx_description
1 polymer ?
#
loop_
_entity_poly.entity_id
_entity_poly.type
_entity_poly.pdbx_seq_one_letter_code
_entity_poly.pdbx_strand_id
1 'polypeptide(L)'
;MDARDRERASQALALKLAGVDWQTIATKLGYPDVADAVLAAGEIADEQYDGPPLDPERMLEALRYDRLQAALWGPAMKGDLAAVDRVLTIADRRQRIKRLHRRSDE
;
A
#
# COMPACT_ATOMS: atom_id res chain seq x y z
N MET A 1 -14.88 6.27 12.34
CA MET A 1 -15.50 5.27 11.45
C MET A 1 -16.07 4.13 12.29
N ASP A 2 -17.27 3.62 11.96
CA ASP A 2 -17.82 2.45 12.65
C ASP A 2 -17.14 1.14 12.19
N ALA A 3 -17.41 0.01 12.86
CA ALA A 3 -16.74 -1.26 12.54
C ALA A 3 -17.03 -1.79 11.13
N ARG A 4 -18.24 -1.54 10.59
CA ARG A 4 -18.64 -2.00 9.24
C ARG A 4 -17.99 -1.15 8.17
N ASP A 5 -17.97 0.16 8.36
CA ASP A 5 -17.29 1.08 7.48
C ASP A 5 -15.78 0.82 7.46
N ARG A 6 -15.18 0.51 8.62
CA ARG A 6 -13.74 0.19 8.72
C ARG A 6 -13.37 -1.08 7.96
N GLU A 7 -14.21 -2.11 8.04
CA GLU A 7 -14.02 -3.35 7.28
C GLU A 7 -14.11 -3.07 5.77
N ARG A 8 -15.12 -2.31 5.34
CA ARG A 8 -15.28 -1.90 3.94
C ARG A 8 -14.12 -1.05 3.43
N ALA A 9 -13.60 -0.15 4.26
CA ALA A 9 -12.41 0.66 3.96
C ALA A 9 -11.15 -0.21 3.81
N SER A 10 -10.99 -1.20 4.69
CA SER A 10 -9.88 -2.17 4.63
C SER A 10 -9.94 -3.02 3.35
N GLN A 11 -11.14 -3.42 2.93
CA GLN A 11 -11.36 -4.12 1.65
C GLN A 11 -11.05 -3.22 0.44
N ALA A 12 -11.42 -1.95 0.48
CA ALA A 12 -11.11 -0.98 -0.56
C ALA A 12 -9.59 -0.83 -0.75
N LEU A 13 -8.85 -0.65 0.37
CA LEU A 13 -7.39 -0.61 0.34
C LEU A 13 -6.79 -1.93 -0.18
N ALA A 14 -7.32 -3.08 0.25
CA ALA A 14 -6.85 -4.38 -0.23
C ALA A 14 -6.96 -4.53 -1.76
N LEU A 15 -8.12 -4.16 -2.33
CA LEU A 15 -8.34 -4.17 -3.78
C LEU A 15 -7.42 -3.17 -4.49
N LYS A 16 -7.23 -1.97 -3.93
CA LYS A 16 -6.36 -0.97 -4.56
C LYS A 16 -4.90 -1.42 -4.64
N LEU A 17 -4.42 -2.05 -3.58
CA LEU A 17 -3.07 -2.59 -3.51
C LEU A 17 -2.90 -3.82 -4.42
N ALA A 18 -3.98 -4.53 -4.74
CA ALA A 18 -4.02 -5.56 -5.79
C ALA A 18 -4.08 -4.98 -7.22
N GLY A 19 -4.16 -3.65 -7.38
CA GLY A 19 -4.14 -2.98 -8.68
C GLY A 19 -5.51 -2.69 -9.29
N VAL A 20 -6.61 -2.92 -8.54
CA VAL A 20 -7.96 -2.57 -9.01
C VAL A 20 -8.14 -1.05 -9.05
N ASP A 21 -8.82 -0.55 -10.08
CA ASP A 21 -9.13 0.87 -10.24
C ASP A 21 -10.22 1.33 -9.25
N TRP A 22 -10.27 2.62 -8.96
CA TRP A 22 -11.17 3.15 -7.94
C TRP A 22 -12.64 3.11 -8.32
N GLN A 23 -12.97 3.20 -9.61
CA GLN A 23 -14.36 3.12 -10.08
C GLN A 23 -14.92 1.73 -9.82
N THR A 24 -14.14 0.69 -10.14
CA THR A 24 -14.49 -0.71 -9.86
C THR A 24 -14.61 -0.95 -8.35
N ILE A 25 -13.70 -0.41 -7.54
CA ILE A 25 -13.75 -0.54 -6.07
C ILE A 25 -15.02 0.11 -5.49
N ALA A 26 -15.31 1.36 -5.87
CA ALA A 26 -16.47 2.09 -5.39
C ALA A 26 -17.76 1.34 -5.70
N THR A 27 -17.91 0.89 -6.95
CA THR A 27 -19.06 0.12 -7.41
C THR A 27 -19.19 -1.21 -6.65
N LYS A 28 -18.09 -1.96 -6.51
CA LYS A 28 -18.08 -3.29 -5.90
C LYS A 28 -18.40 -3.26 -4.40
N LEU A 29 -17.97 -2.22 -3.71
CA LEU A 29 -18.13 -2.09 -2.25
C LEU A 29 -19.30 -1.18 -1.86
N GLY A 30 -20.05 -0.64 -2.83
CA GLY A 30 -21.21 0.21 -2.59
C GLY A 30 -20.87 1.55 -1.95
N TYR A 31 -19.77 2.18 -2.38
CA TYR A 31 -19.51 3.58 -2.05
C TYR A 31 -20.41 4.50 -2.89
N PRO A 32 -20.90 5.62 -2.35
CA PRO A 32 -21.69 6.59 -3.10
C PRO A 32 -20.95 7.13 -4.32
N ASP A 33 -19.66 7.42 -4.15
CA ASP A 33 -18.78 7.81 -5.24
C ASP A 33 -17.32 7.31 -5.05
N VAL A 34 -16.48 7.66 -6.02
CA VAL A 34 -15.05 7.32 -6.02
C VAL A 34 -14.29 8.05 -4.92
N ALA A 35 -14.66 9.29 -4.60
CA ALA A 35 -13.96 10.10 -3.60
C ALA A 35 -14.11 9.48 -2.20
N ASP A 36 -15.31 9.01 -1.86
CA ASP A 36 -15.57 8.30 -0.59
C ASP A 36 -14.70 7.04 -0.47
N ALA A 37 -14.58 6.26 -1.54
CA ALA A 37 -13.74 5.05 -1.55
C ALA A 37 -12.25 5.37 -1.37
N VAL A 38 -11.77 6.46 -2.00
CA VAL A 38 -10.38 6.93 -1.90
C VAL A 38 -10.08 7.43 -0.48
N LEU A 39 -10.97 8.25 0.10
CA LEU A 39 -10.81 8.79 1.45
C LEU A 39 -10.80 7.68 2.50
N ALA A 40 -11.78 6.78 2.47
CA ALA A 40 -11.87 5.67 3.41
C ALA A 40 -10.64 4.74 3.33
N ALA A 41 -10.21 4.39 2.11
CA ALA A 41 -9.00 3.58 1.93
C ALA A 41 -7.72 4.33 2.37
N GLY A 42 -7.69 5.65 2.18
CA GLY A 42 -6.61 6.53 2.61
C GLY A 42 -6.42 6.53 4.12
N GLU A 43 -7.50 6.66 4.89
CA GLU A 43 -7.45 6.59 6.37
C GLU A 43 -6.84 5.26 6.85
N ILE A 44 -7.22 4.13 6.25
CA ILE A 44 -6.64 2.82 6.59
C ILE A 44 -5.17 2.73 6.13
N ALA A 45 -4.82 3.32 4.99
CA ALA A 45 -3.45 3.32 4.50
C ALA A 45 -2.52 4.11 5.44
N ASP A 46 -2.97 5.28 5.90
CA ASP A 46 -2.26 6.12 6.86
C ASP A 46 -2.05 5.37 8.19
N GLU A 47 -3.08 4.64 8.67
CA GLU A 47 -2.95 3.82 9.88
C GLU A 47 -1.97 2.63 9.71
N GLN A 48 -1.91 2.04 8.52
CA GLN A 48 -1.05 0.87 8.24
C GLN A 48 0.40 1.26 7.94
N TYR A 49 0.64 2.48 7.48
CA TYR A 49 1.94 2.93 7.06
C TYR A 49 2.74 3.52 8.24
N ASP A 50 3.90 2.94 8.53
CA ASP A 50 4.75 3.27 9.68
C ASP A 50 5.95 4.17 9.32
N GLY A 51 6.00 4.70 8.09
CA GLY A 51 7.13 5.46 7.58
C GLY A 51 6.97 6.99 7.69
N PRO A 52 7.94 7.76 7.15
CA PRO A 52 7.82 9.22 7.09
C PRO A 52 6.64 9.64 6.21
N PRO A 53 6.02 10.82 6.43
CA PRO A 53 4.88 11.29 5.64
C PRO A 53 5.14 11.20 4.13
N LEU A 54 4.16 10.67 3.39
CA LEU A 54 4.19 10.56 1.94
C LEU A 54 2.89 11.12 1.36
N ASP A 55 2.93 11.53 0.10
CA ASP A 55 1.68 11.73 -0.63
C ASP A 55 0.93 10.39 -0.78
N PRO A 56 -0.42 10.41 -0.95
CA PRO A 56 -1.22 9.21 -0.98
C PRO A 56 -0.80 8.19 -2.06
N GLU A 57 -0.33 8.65 -3.22
CA GLU A 57 0.11 7.76 -4.30
C GLU A 57 1.37 7.00 -3.92
N ARG A 58 2.37 7.71 -3.37
CA ARG A 58 3.61 7.10 -2.87
C ARG A 58 3.37 6.17 -1.70
N MET A 59 2.44 6.50 -0.80
CA MET A 59 2.07 5.62 0.31
C MET A 59 1.46 4.30 -0.19
N LEU A 60 0.53 4.37 -1.15
CA LEU A 60 -0.04 3.16 -1.77
C LEU A 60 1.06 2.31 -2.41
N GLU A 61 2.01 2.93 -3.10
CA GLU A 61 3.13 2.22 -3.71
C GLU A 61 4.06 1.58 -2.67
N ALA A 62 4.34 2.28 -1.56
CA ALA A 62 5.08 1.70 -0.43
C ALA A 62 4.38 0.45 0.11
N LEU A 63 3.07 0.51 0.37
CA LEU A 63 2.28 -0.63 0.85
C LEU A 63 2.22 -1.79 -0.16
N ARG A 64 2.25 -1.51 -1.47
CA ARG A 64 2.39 -2.57 -2.50
C ARG A 64 3.73 -3.27 -2.40
N TYR A 65 4.82 -2.52 -2.24
CA TYR A 65 6.13 -3.10 -2.04
C TYR A 65 6.22 -3.92 -0.75
N ASP A 66 5.58 -3.48 0.33
CA ASP A 66 5.50 -4.24 1.57
C ASP A 66 4.84 -5.60 1.35
N ARG A 67 3.73 -5.64 0.60
CA ARG A 67 3.05 -6.89 0.23
C ARG A 67 3.91 -7.81 -0.64
N LEU A 68 4.58 -7.25 -1.65
CA LEU A 68 5.50 -8.03 -2.51
C LEU A 68 6.66 -8.60 -1.69
N GLN A 69 7.24 -7.80 -0.80
CA GLN A 69 8.32 -8.26 0.07
C GLN A 69 7.85 -9.37 1.01
N ALA A 70 6.68 -9.23 1.63
CA ALA A 70 6.11 -10.24 2.51
C ALA A 70 5.89 -11.59 1.81
N ALA A 71 5.39 -11.57 0.57
CA ALA A 71 5.19 -12.77 -0.24
C ALA A 71 6.50 -13.53 -0.55
N LEU A 72 7.60 -12.79 -0.71
CA LEU A 72 8.91 -13.36 -1.04
C LEU A 72 9.80 -13.65 0.17
N TRP A 73 9.43 -13.15 1.36
CA TRP A 73 10.22 -13.29 2.57
C TRP A 73 10.44 -14.75 2.97
N GLY A 74 9.38 -15.57 2.95
CA GLY A 74 9.45 -16.99 3.29
C GLY A 74 10.42 -17.78 2.39
N PRO A 75 10.27 -17.73 1.06
CA PRO A 75 11.23 -18.33 0.13
C PRO A 75 12.67 -17.84 0.31
N ALA A 76 12.88 -16.53 0.47
CA ALA A 76 14.21 -15.95 0.67
C ALA A 76 14.89 -16.52 1.93
N MET A 77 14.17 -16.60 3.06
CA MET A 77 14.68 -17.17 4.31
C MET A 77 14.98 -18.67 4.23
N LYS A 78 14.44 -19.38 3.24
CA LYS A 78 14.71 -20.81 2.98
C LYS A 78 15.89 -21.04 2.02
N GLY A 79 16.54 -19.98 1.55
CA GLY A 79 17.71 -20.05 0.69
C GLY A 79 17.43 -20.00 -0.81
N ASP A 80 16.21 -19.64 -1.24
CA ASP A 80 15.96 -19.30 -2.64
C ASP A 80 16.67 -17.99 -2.99
N LEU A 81 17.81 -18.09 -3.67
CA LEU A 81 18.66 -16.96 -4.03
C LEU A 81 17.94 -15.96 -4.94
N ALA A 82 17.06 -16.43 -5.83
CA ALA A 82 16.28 -15.53 -6.68
C ALA A 82 15.30 -14.71 -5.83
N ALA A 83 14.66 -15.33 -4.83
CA ALA A 83 13.80 -14.61 -3.89
C ALA A 83 14.59 -13.59 -3.04
N VAL A 84 15.81 -13.95 -2.60
CA VAL A 84 16.71 -13.02 -1.88
C VAL A 84 16.98 -11.77 -2.72
N ASP A 85 17.39 -11.94 -3.98
CA ASP A 85 17.69 -10.82 -4.88
C ASP A 85 16.46 -9.90 -5.09
N ARG A 86 15.27 -10.51 -5.23
CA ARG A 86 14.02 -9.75 -5.37
C ARG A 86 13.65 -9.00 -4.09
N VAL A 87 13.80 -9.61 -2.91
CA VAL A 87 13.56 -8.95 -1.61
C VAL A 87 14.49 -7.75 -1.44
N LEU A 88 15.79 -7.91 -1.73
CA LEU A 88 16.76 -6.82 -1.65
C LEU A 88 16.43 -5.68 -2.63
N THR A 89 16.01 -6.02 -3.84
CA THR A 89 15.55 -5.04 -4.84
C THR A 89 14.32 -4.26 -4.37
N ILE A 90 13.32 -4.96 -3.78
CA ILE A 90 12.12 -4.33 -3.25
C ILE A 90 12.49 -3.41 -2.07
N ALA A 91 13.36 -3.86 -1.17
CA ALA A 91 13.83 -3.06 -0.04
C ALA A 91 14.50 -1.76 -0.51
N ASP A 92 15.35 -1.81 -1.55
CA ASP A 92 15.96 -0.60 -2.14
C ASP A 92 14.88 0.37 -2.69
N ARG A 93 13.89 -0.14 -3.43
CA ARG A 93 12.79 0.70 -3.96
C ARG A 93 11.98 1.36 -2.86
N ARG A 94 11.66 0.64 -1.78
CA ARG A 94 10.99 1.20 -0.59
C ARG A 94 11.79 2.34 0.02
N GLN A 95 13.11 2.17 0.16
CA GLN A 95 13.99 3.22 0.68
C GLN A 95 14.04 4.45 -0.23
N ARG A 96 14.00 4.27 -1.56
CA ARG A 96 13.96 5.40 -2.51
C ARG A 96 12.71 6.25 -2.36
N ILE A 97 11.54 5.62 -2.20
CA ILE A 97 10.27 6.35 -1.95
C ILE A 97 10.41 7.23 -0.71
N LYS A 98 10.94 6.67 0.39
CA LYS A 98 11.14 7.40 1.66
C LYS A 98 12.17 8.53 1.55
N ARG A 99 13.23 8.36 0.75
CA ARG A 99 14.30 9.38 0.58
C ARG A 99 13.86 10.59 -0.23
N LEU A 100 12.97 10.41 -1.20
CA LEU A 100 12.48 11.51 -2.05
C LEU A 100 11.66 12.54 -1.29
N HIS A 101 11.18 12.22 -0.08
CA HIS A 101 10.53 13.18 0.83
C HIS A 101 11.52 14.22 1.41
N ARG A 102 12.80 13.86 1.61
CA ARG A 102 13.78 14.73 2.29
C ARG A 102 14.20 15.97 1.47
N ARG A 103 13.92 16.01 0.16
CA ARG A 103 14.39 17.08 -0.74
C ARG A 103 13.40 18.24 -0.90
N SER A 104 12.28 18.22 -0.19
CA SER A 104 11.21 19.23 -0.33
C SER A 104 11.14 20.22 0.85
N ASP A 105 12.04 20.09 1.83
CA ASP A 105 12.06 20.91 3.06
C ASP A 105 13.30 21.83 3.17
N GLU A 106 13.99 22.12 2.06
CA GLU A 106 15.05 23.14 1.94
C GLU A 106 14.71 24.12 0.79
#